data_AF-A0A434F890-F1
#
_entry.id   AF-A0A434F890-F1
#
_cell.length_a   1.000
_cell.length_b   1.000
_cell.length_c   1.000
_cell.angle_alpha   90.00
_cell.angle_beta   90.00
_cell.angle_gamma   90.00
#
_symmetry.space_group_name_H-M   'P 1'
#
loop_
_entity.id
_entity.type
_entity.pdbx_description
1 polymer ?
#
loop_
_entity_poly.entity_id
_entity_poly.type
_entity_poly.pdbx_seq_one_letter_code
_entity_poly.pdbx_strand_id
1 'polypeptide(L)'
;MSELPFAATTPVSVSRVGLKARDAESLAAYYRAVVGLQELSRADGTITLGAANRPLLVLEQDSSAKPDDPRSAGLFHTAFLLPSRADLGRWINHAAANRIGIE
;
A
#
# COMPACT_ATOMS: atom_id res chain seq x y z
N MET A 1 -32.33 -3.98 20.15
CA MET A 1 -30.94 -4.12 19.64
C MET A 1 -30.04 -3.61 20.74
N SER A 2 -29.20 -4.46 21.33
CA SER A 2 -28.18 -4.01 22.28
C SER A 2 -27.19 -3.14 21.50
N GLU A 3 -26.97 -1.90 21.92
CA GLU A 3 -25.86 -1.10 21.41
C GLU A 3 -24.57 -1.87 21.64
N LEU A 4 -23.72 -1.93 20.62
CA LEU A 4 -22.37 -2.45 20.76
C LEU A 4 -21.60 -1.53 21.72
N PRO A 5 -20.83 -2.06 22.68
CA PRO A 5 -19.93 -1.26 23.48
C PRO A 5 -19.01 -0.42 22.58
N PHE A 6 -18.66 0.81 23.00
CA PHE A 6 -17.79 1.70 22.20
C PHE A 6 -16.50 1.03 21.72
N ALA A 7 -15.88 0.15 22.52
CA ALA A 7 -14.70 -0.60 22.10
C ALA A 7 -14.94 -1.54 20.90
N ALA A 8 -16.17 -2.05 20.75
CA ALA A 8 -16.56 -2.95 19.67
C ALA A 8 -16.96 -2.21 18.37
N THR A 9 -16.99 -0.87 18.35
CA THR A 9 -17.22 -0.08 17.14
C THR A 9 -15.95 0.22 16.36
N THR A 10 -14.80 -0.33 16.79
CA THR A 10 -13.47 -0.10 16.19
C THR A 10 -13.14 1.39 16.04
N PRO A 11 -13.21 2.19 17.13
CA PRO A 11 -13.05 3.64 17.05
C PRO A 11 -11.63 4.07 16.66
N VAL A 12 -10.66 3.15 16.71
CA VAL A 12 -9.28 3.33 16.29
C VAL A 12 -8.99 2.38 15.14
N SER A 13 -8.42 2.91 14.06
CA SER A 13 -7.99 2.14 12.89
C SER A 13 -6.70 2.70 12.32
N VAL A 14 -5.96 1.86 11.59
CA VAL A 14 -4.78 2.29 10.86
C VAL A 14 -5.23 3.16 9.69
N SER A 15 -4.82 4.43 9.68
CA SER A 15 -5.19 5.37 8.61
C SER A 15 -4.46 5.09 7.31
N ARG A 16 -3.15 4.82 7.39
CA ARG A 16 -2.24 4.60 6.26
C ARG A 16 -1.00 3.84 6.75
N VAL A 17 -0.28 3.23 5.81
CA VAL A 17 1.00 2.57 6.07
C VAL A 17 2.15 3.47 5.64
N GLY A 18 3.24 3.51 6.41
CA GLY A 18 4.48 4.19 6.06
C GLY A 18 5.58 3.18 5.78
N LEU A 19 6.32 3.36 4.69
CA LEU A 19 7.49 2.57 4.33
C LEU A 19 8.70 3.48 4.15
N LYS A 20 9.82 3.12 4.77
CA LYS A 20 11.13 3.66 4.42
C LYS A 20 11.67 2.90 3.23
N ALA A 21 12.07 3.62 2.19
CA ALA A 21 12.54 3.04 0.95
C ALA A 21 13.90 3.64 0.57
N ARG A 22 14.83 2.78 0.15
CA ARG A 22 16.09 3.23 -0.44
C ARG A 22 15.88 4.03 -1.72
N ASP A 23 14.88 3.66 -2.50
CA ASP A 23 14.45 4.38 -3.69
C ASP A 23 12.92 4.48 -3.67
N ALA A 24 12.43 5.59 -3.12
CA ALA A 24 11.02 5.88 -2.99
C ALA A 24 10.35 6.11 -4.36
N GLU A 25 11.08 6.61 -5.37
CA GLU A 25 10.52 6.84 -6.70
C GLU A 25 10.24 5.52 -7.41
N SER A 26 11.21 4.61 -7.42
CA SER A 26 11.05 3.29 -8.01
C SER A 26 9.92 2.51 -7.31
N LEU A 27 9.84 2.59 -5.97
CA LEU A 27 8.77 1.96 -5.22
C LEU A 27 7.41 2.61 -5.48
N ALA A 28 7.36 3.94 -5.61
CA ALA A 28 6.14 4.65 -5.97
C ALA A 28 5.64 4.25 -7.36
N ALA A 29 6.54 4.18 -8.34
CA ALA A 29 6.23 3.74 -9.70
C ALA A 29 5.66 2.31 -9.70
N TYR A 30 6.24 1.41 -8.90
CA TYR A 30 5.72 0.05 -8.72
C TYR A 30 4.27 0.05 -8.22
N TYR A 31 3.97 0.73 -7.11
CA TYR A 31 2.61 0.75 -6.56
C TYR A 31 1.60 1.43 -7.49
N ARG A 32 2.03 2.43 -8.26
CA ARG A 32 1.20 3.07 -9.27
C ARG A 32 0.90 2.13 -10.45
N ALA A 33 1.89 1.40 -10.94
CA ALA A 33 1.74 0.53 -12.11
C ALA A 33 1.06 -0.81 -11.79
N VAL A 34 1.42 -1.43 -10.67
CA VAL A 34 0.98 -2.77 -10.28
C VAL A 34 -0.36 -2.75 -9.55
N VAL A 35 -0.49 -1.86 -8.56
CA VAL A 35 -1.70 -1.78 -7.73
C VAL A 35 -2.69 -0.75 -8.27
N GLY A 36 -2.21 0.29 -8.97
CA GLY A 36 -3.06 1.35 -9.49
C GLY A 36 -3.27 2.51 -8.52
N LEU A 37 -2.43 2.63 -7.48
CA LEU A 37 -2.50 3.78 -6.57
C LEU A 37 -2.16 5.08 -7.32
N GLN A 38 -2.73 6.19 -6.86
CA GLN A 38 -2.51 7.54 -7.39
C GLN A 38 -1.59 8.32 -6.46
N GLU A 39 -0.69 9.11 -7.03
CA GLU A 39 0.10 10.07 -6.25
C GLU A 39 -0.82 11.22 -5.82
N LEU A 40 -0.95 11.42 -4.51
CA LEU A 40 -1.81 12.45 -3.91
C LEU A 40 -1.01 13.68 -3.52
N SER A 41 0.23 13.49 -3.07
CA SER A 41 1.12 14.58 -2.70
C SER A 41 2.57 14.13 -2.64
N ARG A 42 3.46 15.13 -2.70
CA ARG A 42 4.90 14.99 -2.60
C ARG A 42 5.47 16.18 -1.84
N ALA A 43 6.13 15.93 -0.71
CA ALA A 43 6.74 16.94 0.13
C ALA A 43 7.84 16.31 0.99
N ASP A 44 8.89 17.07 1.31
CA ASP A 44 9.90 16.70 2.31
C ASP A 44 10.49 15.28 2.14
N GLY A 45 10.83 14.90 0.90
CA GLY A 45 11.38 13.56 0.60
C GLY A 45 10.38 12.42 0.76
N THR A 46 9.09 12.73 0.85
CA THR A 46 8.00 11.79 1.04
C THR A 46 7.03 11.80 -0.14
N ILE A 47 6.60 10.63 -0.58
CA ILE A 47 5.59 10.43 -1.62
C ILE A 47 4.36 9.78 -0.99
N THR A 48 3.20 10.43 -1.11
CA THR A 48 1.94 9.86 -0.61
C THR A 48 1.12 9.30 -1.76
N LEU A 49 0.83 8.01 -1.68
CA LEU A 49 -0.03 7.29 -2.61
C LEU A 49 -1.37 6.93 -1.98
N GLY A 50 -2.42 6.86 -2.79
CA GLY A 50 -3.76 6.51 -2.33
C GLY A 50 -4.74 6.18 -3.45
N ALA A 51 -6.01 6.15 -3.09
CA ALA A 51 -7.10 5.94 -4.03
C ALA A 51 -8.14 7.06 -3.86
N ALA A 52 -8.52 7.70 -4.96
CA ALA A 52 -9.27 8.96 -4.93
C ALA A 52 -8.57 9.97 -4.00
N ASN A 53 -9.27 10.49 -2.99
CA ASN A 53 -8.70 11.46 -2.05
C ASN A 53 -8.24 10.82 -0.72
N ARG A 54 -8.14 9.48 -0.65
CA ARG A 54 -7.75 8.78 0.58
C ARG A 54 -6.28 8.33 0.52
N PRO A 55 -5.39 8.90 1.37
CA PRO A 55 -4.03 8.40 1.53
C PRO A 55 -4.03 6.97 2.09
N LEU A 56 -3.23 6.09 1.49
CA LEU A 56 -3.11 4.68 1.90
C LEU A 56 -1.67 4.27 2.19
N LEU A 57 -0.71 4.81 1.42
CA LEU A 57 0.69 4.47 1.51
C LEU A 57 1.55 5.74 1.50
N VAL A 58 2.51 5.83 2.40
CA VAL A 58 3.49 6.91 2.49
C VAL A 58 4.87 6.30 2.32
N LEU A 59 5.63 6.82 1.36
CA LEU A 59 6.98 6.36 1.05
C LEU A 59 7.97 7.45 1.45
N GLU A 60 8.81 7.17 2.44
CA GLU A 60 9.87 8.05 2.91
C GLU A 60 11.21 7.61 2.30
N GLN A 61 11.90 8.52 1.63
CA GLN A 61 13.21 8.27 1.05
C GLN A 61 14.27 8.15 2.15
N ASP A 62 14.94 7.00 2.23
CA ASP A 62 16.12 6.78 3.05
C ASP A 62 17.21 6.07 2.23
N SER A 63 18.08 6.87 1.60
CA SER A 63 19.19 6.35 0.79
C SER A 63 20.19 5.47 1.56
N SER A 64 20.19 5.55 2.89
CA SER A 64 21.04 4.75 3.78
C SER A 64 20.41 3.43 4.20
N ALA A 65 19.12 3.21 3.89
CA ALA A 65 18.41 1.98 4.22
C ALA A 65 19.16 0.77 3.66
N LYS A 66 19.34 -0.26 4.50
CA LYS A 66 20.01 -1.51 4.10
C LYS A 66 19.13 -2.30 3.13
N PRO A 67 19.72 -3.13 2.25
CA PRO A 67 18.92 -4.05 1.44
C PRO A 67 18.21 -5.03 2.36
N ASP A 68 17.14 -5.64 1.84
CA ASP A 68 16.46 -6.73 2.54
C ASP A 68 17.45 -7.87 2.86
N ASP A 69 17.35 -8.44 4.06
CA ASP A 69 18.09 -9.63 4.46
C ASP A 69 17.11 -10.81 4.48
N PRO A 70 17.23 -11.79 3.56
CA PRO A 70 16.33 -12.94 3.48
C PRO A 70 16.28 -13.80 4.74
N ARG A 71 17.25 -13.64 5.65
CA ARG A 71 17.28 -14.32 6.96
C ARG A 71 16.52 -13.57 8.06
N SER A 72 16.03 -12.36 7.78
CA SER A 72 15.25 -11.54 8.71
C SER A 72 13.76 -11.79 8.57
N ALA A 73 12.96 -11.30 9.52
CA ALA A 73 11.51 -11.48 9.52
C ALA A 73 10.75 -10.68 8.43
N GLY A 74 11.46 -9.89 7.60
CA GLY A 74 10.86 -9.05 6.57
C GLY A 74 9.87 -8.02 7.11
N LEU A 75 9.18 -7.33 6.19
CA LEU A 75 8.07 -6.45 6.54
C LEU A 75 6.76 -7.23 6.65
N PHE A 76 5.84 -6.74 7.48
CA PHE A 76 4.48 -7.30 7.52
C PHE A 76 3.72 -7.00 6.23
N HIS A 77 2.83 -7.90 5.81
CA HIS A 77 2.08 -7.74 4.58
C HIS A 77 1.05 -6.61 4.69
N THR A 78 0.95 -5.80 3.63
CA THR A 78 -0.10 -4.77 3.49
C THR A 78 -1.05 -5.20 2.39
N ALA A 79 -2.34 -5.33 2.72
CA ALA A 79 -3.38 -5.70 1.77
C ALA A 79 -4.32 -4.51 1.51
N PHE A 80 -4.56 -4.19 0.24
CA PHE A 80 -5.54 -3.19 -0.17
C PHE A 80 -6.86 -3.87 -0.52
N LEU A 81 -7.93 -3.51 0.20
CA LEU A 81 -9.26 -4.06 -0.06
C LEU A 81 -9.85 -3.45 -1.33
N LEU A 82 -10.22 -4.30 -2.28
CA LEU A 82 -10.95 -3.90 -3.48
C LEU A 82 -12.46 -3.82 -3.21
N PRO A 83 -13.23 -2.99 -3.95
CA PRO A 83 -14.64 -2.78 -3.69
C PRO A 83 -15.51 -4.04 -3.79
N SER A 84 -15.16 -4.93 -4.71
CA SER A 84 -15.89 -6.19 -4.93
C SER A 84 -14.98 -7.32 -5.40
N ARG A 85 -15.48 -8.55 -5.33
CA ARG A 85 -14.80 -9.72 -5.90
C ARG A 85 -14.58 -9.61 -7.41
N ALA A 86 -15.46 -8.92 -8.13
CA ALA A 86 -15.31 -8.69 -9.57
C ALA A 86 -14.14 -7.73 -9.88
N ASP A 87 -13.88 -6.76 -9.00
CA ASP A 87 -12.69 -5.90 -9.11
C ASP A 87 -11.40 -6.69 -8.95
N LEU A 88 -11.37 -7.66 -8.03
CA LEU A 88 -10.24 -8.57 -7.90
C LEU A 88 -10.01 -9.37 -9.19
N GLY A 89 -11.08 -9.89 -9.81
CA GLY A 89 -10.97 -10.58 -11.09
C GLY A 89 -10.41 -9.69 -12.21
N ARG A 90 -10.82 -8.42 -12.27
CA ARG A 90 -10.25 -7.44 -13.21
C ARG A 90 -8.78 -7.18 -12.94
N TRP A 91 -8.38 -7.06 -11.67
CA TRP A 91 -6.99 -6.86 -11.30
C TRP A 91 -6.11 -8.08 -11.65
N ILE A 92 -6.61 -9.30 -11.46
CA ILE A 92 -5.89 -10.53 -11.87
C ILE A 92 -5.65 -10.54 -13.39
N ASN A 93 -6.65 -10.15 -14.19
CA ASN A 93 -6.49 -10.02 -15.64
C ASN A 93 -5.44 -8.96 -16.02
N HIS A 94 -5.43 -7.81 -15.32
CA HIS A 94 -4.38 -6.79 -15.47
C HIS A 94 -2.99 -7.34 -15.14
N ALA A 95 -2.85 -8.07 -14.03
CA ALA A 95 -1.60 -8.68 -13.63
C ALA A 95 -1.08 -9.69 -14.65
N ALA A 96 -1.96 -10.58 -15.15
CA ALA A 96 -1.62 -11.53 -16.20
C ALA A 96 -1.19 -10.83 -17.50
N ALA A 97 -1.93 -9.81 -17.95
CA ALA A 97 -1.62 -9.07 -19.17
C ALA A 97 -0.27 -8.34 -19.09
N ASN A 98 0.09 -7.84 -17.92
CA ASN A 98 1.34 -7.12 -17.68
C ASN A 98 2.48 -8.02 -17.16
N ARG A 99 2.26 -9.34 -17.08
CA ARG A 99 3.22 -10.32 -16.55
C ARG A 99 3.74 -9.96 -15.15
N ILE A 100 2.83 -9.45 -14.32
CA ILE A 100 3.10 -9.20 -12.90
C ILE A 100 3.08 -10.56 -12.20
N GLY A 101 4.16 -10.89 -11.49
CA GLY A 101 4.24 -12.13 -10.72
C GLY A 101 3.15 -12.18 -9.65
N ILE A 102 2.41 -13.28 -9.62
CA ILE A 102 1.48 -13.63 -8.55
C ILE A 102 2.00 -14.96 -8.01
N GLU A 103 2.50 -14.96 -6.78
CA GLU A 103 2.94 -16.16 -6.06
C GLU A 103 1.81 -16.74 -5.20
#